data_AF-A0A6I3LPH0-F1
#
_entry.id   AF-A0A6I3LPH0-F1
#
_cell.length_a   1.000
_cell.length_b   1.000
_cell.length_c   1.000
_cell.angle_alpha   90.00
_cell.angle_beta   90.00
_cell.angle_gamma   90.00
#
_symmetry.space_group_name_H-M   'P 1'
#
loop_
_entity.id
_entity.type
_entity.pdbx_description
1 polymer ?
#
loop_
_entity_poly.entity_id
_entity_poly.type
_entity_poly.pdbx_seq_one_letter_code
_entity_poly.pdbx_strand_id
1 'polypeptide(L)'
;MDDISIELAKNVVVNYKDVTSWILLAVIIIIGIVRYFQSVKLSETIETFKAELSKKEIKFTRHTELQIECLKKMYDMIVAYHYSFTHFTKPSYLSHNLLKSNLTRFQETYALTFQYCHRNRILLTDEIIAHAKILQEKSEKIEKVCIVEYNLLIEREDKSGSPSDMQRIYGTTENEIKAVNHAVIRINANSDVKNFEAEIIKLRELIENYFKQLVG
;
A
#
# COMPACT_ATOMS: atom_id res chain seq x y z
N MET A 1 44.66 20.94 -27.04
CA MET A 1 44.54 20.50 -25.64
C MET A 1 43.09 20.29 -25.21
N ASP A 2 42.09 20.67 -26.01
CA ASP A 2 40.66 20.57 -25.63
C ASP A 2 39.99 19.20 -25.90
N ASP A 3 40.54 18.37 -26.80
CA ASP A 3 39.93 17.08 -27.17
C ASP A 3 39.99 16.02 -26.06
N ILE A 4 41.09 16.00 -25.30
CA ILE A 4 41.32 15.00 -24.24
C ILE A 4 40.30 15.17 -23.10
N SER A 5 39.91 16.41 -22.79
CA SER A 5 38.96 16.75 -21.74
C SER A 5 37.54 16.28 -22.05
N ILE A 6 37.12 16.38 -23.31
CA ILE A 6 35.76 16.00 -23.77
C ILE A 6 35.64 14.47 -23.83
N GLU A 7 36.70 13.79 -24.26
CA GLU A 7 36.75 12.33 -24.32
C GLU A 7 36.77 11.70 -22.92
N LEU A 8 37.49 12.31 -21.96
CA LEU A 8 37.46 11.92 -20.55
C LEU A 8 36.07 12.12 -19.93
N ALA A 9 35.42 13.25 -20.21
CA ALA A 9 34.09 13.56 -19.69
C ALA A 9 33.02 12.59 -20.24
N LYS A 10 33.08 12.23 -21.52
CA LYS A 10 32.20 11.21 -22.11
C LYS A 10 32.43 9.83 -21.47
N ASN A 11 33.68 9.42 -21.28
CA ASN A 11 34.00 8.14 -20.65
C ASN A 11 33.58 8.06 -19.18
N VAL A 12 33.64 9.18 -18.44
CA VAL A 12 33.16 9.25 -17.04
C VAL A 12 31.63 9.20 -16.97
N VAL A 13 30.92 9.93 -17.85
CA VAL A 13 29.44 9.93 -17.87
C VAL A 13 28.87 8.59 -18.32
N VAL A 14 29.48 7.94 -19.32
CA VAL A 14 29.09 6.59 -19.77
C VAL A 14 29.32 5.56 -18.66
N ASN A 15 30.50 5.57 -18.01
CA ASN A 15 30.76 4.70 -16.85
C ASN A 15 29.81 4.97 -15.68
N TYR A 16 29.48 6.23 -15.38
CA TYR A 16 28.58 6.56 -14.27
C TYR A 16 27.15 6.05 -14.51
N LYS A 17 26.68 6.12 -15.77
CA LYS A 17 25.35 5.65 -16.17
C LYS A 17 25.25 4.12 -16.19
N ASP A 18 26.33 3.45 -16.58
CA ASP A 18 26.44 1.99 -16.49
C ASP A 18 26.49 1.53 -15.03
N VAL A 19 27.34 2.14 -14.20
CA VAL A 19 27.47 1.79 -12.77
C VAL A 19 26.17 2.01 -12.01
N THR A 20 25.47 3.12 -12.23
CA THR A 20 24.16 3.38 -11.60
C THR A 20 23.07 2.43 -12.07
N SER A 21 23.07 2.02 -13.34
CA SER A 21 22.14 1.01 -13.87
C SER A 21 22.40 -0.38 -13.27
N TRP A 22 23.66 -0.77 -13.09
CA TRP A 22 24.05 -2.01 -12.42
C TRP A 22 23.69 -2.02 -10.93
N ILE A 23 23.84 -0.88 -10.23
CA ILE A 23 23.40 -0.74 -8.84
C ILE A 23 21.87 -0.87 -8.72
N LEU A 24 21.11 -0.26 -9.63
CA LEU A 24 19.65 -0.36 -9.64
C LEU A 24 19.18 -1.80 -9.87
N LEU A 25 19.81 -2.50 -10.81
CA LEU A 25 19.56 -3.92 -11.07
C LEU A 25 19.89 -4.79 -9.86
N ALA A 26 21.01 -4.52 -9.18
CA ALA A 26 21.38 -5.21 -7.95
C ALA A 26 20.34 -4.99 -6.85
N VAL A 27 19.79 -3.78 -6.69
CA VAL A 27 18.73 -3.49 -5.71
C VAL A 27 17.42 -4.22 -6.06
N ILE A 28 17.03 -4.27 -7.33
CA ILE A 28 15.84 -5.02 -7.78
C ILE A 28 16.02 -6.52 -7.52
N ILE A 29 17.21 -7.06 -7.78
CA ILE A 29 17.55 -8.46 -7.48
C ILE A 29 17.52 -8.70 -5.97
N ILE A 30 18.08 -7.81 -5.14
CA ILE A 30 18.06 -7.93 -3.67
C ILE A 30 16.62 -7.86 -3.14
N ILE A 31 15.78 -6.95 -3.64
CA ILE A 31 14.36 -6.87 -3.25
C ILE A 31 13.61 -8.13 -3.69
N GLY A 32 13.90 -8.64 -4.89
CA GLY A 32 13.37 -9.90 -5.40
C GLY A 32 13.78 -11.10 -4.55
N ILE A 33 15.05 -11.16 -4.13
CA ILE A 33 15.61 -12.18 -3.24
C ILE A 33 15.00 -12.08 -1.85
N VAL A 34 14.84 -10.88 -1.29
CA VAL A 34 14.18 -10.66 0.02
C VAL A 34 12.70 -11.06 -0.05
N ARG A 35 11.98 -10.70 -1.11
CA ARG A 35 10.59 -11.12 -1.35
C ARG A 35 10.48 -12.64 -1.53
N TYR A 36 11.44 -13.24 -2.24
CA TYR A 36 11.53 -14.69 -2.43
C TYR A 36 11.83 -15.41 -1.12
N PHE A 37 12.81 -14.97 -0.32
CA PHE A 37 13.07 -15.53 1.01
C PHE A 37 11.92 -15.29 1.98
N GLN A 38 11.20 -14.17 1.92
CA GLN A 38 9.98 -13.98 2.70
C GLN A 38 8.88 -14.98 2.30
N SER A 39 8.72 -15.25 1.00
CA SER A 39 7.76 -16.22 0.47
C SER A 39 8.16 -17.68 0.73
N VAL A 40 9.45 -18.01 0.58
CA VAL A 40 10.01 -19.34 0.82
C VAL A 40 10.11 -19.62 2.30
N LYS A 41 10.52 -18.67 3.14
CA LYS A 41 10.45 -18.83 4.59
C LYS A 41 9.01 -19.01 5.03
N LEU A 42 8.04 -18.29 4.46
CA LEU A 42 6.61 -18.54 4.73
C LEU A 42 6.18 -19.94 4.25
N SER A 43 6.67 -20.40 3.09
CA SER A 43 6.35 -21.73 2.52
C SER A 43 7.00 -22.88 3.30
N GLU A 44 8.27 -22.77 3.67
CA GLU A 44 8.99 -23.72 4.51
C GLU A 44 8.41 -23.74 5.91
N THR A 45 8.03 -22.58 6.47
CA THR A 45 7.29 -22.53 7.74
C THR A 45 5.92 -23.20 7.58
N ILE A 46 5.24 -23.07 6.43
CA ILE A 46 3.98 -23.76 6.12
C ILE A 46 4.16 -25.28 5.90
N GLU A 47 5.27 -25.72 5.31
CA GLU A 47 5.56 -27.15 5.13
C GLU A 47 6.03 -27.81 6.42
N THR A 48 6.84 -27.12 7.22
CA THR A 48 7.12 -27.53 8.59
C THR A 48 5.87 -27.44 9.47
N PHE A 49 4.98 -26.45 9.29
CA PHE A 49 3.64 -26.44 9.90
C PHE A 49 2.86 -27.68 9.49
N LYS A 50 2.78 -28.01 8.19
CA LYS A 50 2.05 -29.18 7.70
C LYS A 50 2.66 -30.49 8.22
N ALA A 51 3.99 -30.58 8.34
CA ALA A 51 4.70 -31.75 8.83
C ALA A 51 4.58 -31.90 10.37
N GLU A 52 4.66 -30.81 11.12
CA GLU A 52 4.48 -30.80 12.59
C GLU A 52 3.00 -30.98 12.98
N LEU A 53 2.06 -30.44 12.20
CA LEU A 53 0.61 -30.62 12.35
C LEU A 53 0.13 -32.00 11.90
N SER A 54 0.83 -32.68 10.99
CA SER A 54 0.56 -34.09 10.67
C SER A 54 1.02 -35.04 11.79
N LYS A 55 1.96 -34.62 12.63
CA LYS A 55 2.59 -35.45 13.67
C LYS A 55 1.90 -35.30 15.03
N LYS A 56 1.24 -34.17 15.27
CA LYS A 56 0.30 -33.96 16.38
C LYS A 56 -1.11 -34.14 15.80
N GLU A 57 -1.82 -35.23 16.10
CA GLU A 57 -3.25 -35.37 15.76
C GLU A 57 -4.10 -34.30 16.48
N ILE A 58 -4.01 -33.05 16.04
CA ILE A 58 -5.01 -32.03 16.29
C ILE A 58 -5.95 -32.18 15.12
N LYS A 59 -7.13 -32.76 15.34
CA LYS A 59 -8.26 -32.62 14.42
C LYS A 59 -8.52 -31.12 14.31
N PHE A 60 -7.88 -30.44 13.37
CA PHE A 60 -8.32 -29.15 12.89
C PHE A 60 -9.76 -29.38 12.45
N THR A 61 -10.71 -28.82 13.21
CA THR A 61 -12.08 -28.84 12.75
C THR A 61 -12.10 -28.09 11.42
N ARG A 62 -12.92 -28.50 10.46
CA ARG A 62 -13.10 -27.78 9.18
C ARG A 62 -13.29 -26.27 9.38
N HIS A 63 -13.87 -25.87 10.52
CA HIS A 63 -14.00 -24.49 10.95
C HIS A 63 -12.65 -23.78 11.14
N THR A 64 -11.69 -24.41 11.81
CA THR A 64 -10.37 -23.83 12.07
C THR A 64 -9.55 -23.65 10.78
N GLU A 65 -9.67 -24.58 9.82
CA GLU A 65 -9.05 -24.43 8.49
C GLU A 65 -9.62 -23.23 7.73
N LEU A 66 -10.95 -23.12 7.70
CA LEU A 66 -11.66 -21.98 7.08
C LEU A 66 -11.29 -20.66 7.74
N GLN A 67 -11.14 -20.66 9.06
CA GLN A 67 -10.72 -19.49 9.84
C GLN A 67 -9.29 -19.04 9.47
N ILE A 68 -8.34 -19.97 9.36
CA ILE A 68 -6.97 -19.66 8.91
C ILE A 68 -6.97 -19.08 7.49
N GLU A 69 -7.65 -19.72 6.56
CA GLU A 69 -7.72 -19.24 5.17
C GLU A 69 -8.34 -17.84 5.09
N CYS A 70 -9.42 -17.63 5.84
CA CYS A 70 -10.07 -16.34 5.96
C CYS A 70 -9.13 -15.26 6.48
N LEU A 71 -8.44 -15.53 7.59
CA LEU A 71 -7.54 -14.58 8.22
C LEU A 71 -6.31 -14.28 7.35
N LYS A 72 -5.81 -15.26 6.59
CA LYS A 72 -4.72 -15.06 5.64
C LYS A 72 -5.14 -14.07 4.55
N LYS A 73 -6.30 -14.32 3.93
CA LYS A 73 -6.81 -13.43 2.89
C LYS A 73 -7.17 -12.04 3.44
N MET A 74 -7.73 -11.97 4.65
CA MET A 74 -7.98 -10.70 5.34
C MET A 74 -6.68 -9.92 5.56
N TYR A 75 -5.61 -10.59 5.99
CA TYR A 75 -4.30 -9.98 6.16
C TYR A 75 -3.78 -9.36 4.86
N ASP A 76 -3.79 -10.13 3.76
CA ASP A 76 -3.33 -9.65 2.45
C ASP A 76 -4.11 -8.41 1.99
N MET A 77 -5.43 -8.39 2.21
CA MET A 77 -6.29 -7.26 1.89
C MET A 77 -5.99 -6.03 2.76
N ILE A 78 -5.77 -6.22 4.06
CA ILE A 78 -5.40 -5.12 4.97
C ILE A 78 -4.02 -4.56 4.61
N VAL A 79 -3.07 -5.41 4.21
CA VAL A 79 -1.75 -4.97 3.72
C VAL A 79 -1.91 -4.14 2.45
N ALA A 80 -2.71 -4.59 1.48
CA ALA A 80 -3.02 -3.82 0.29
C ALA A 80 -3.70 -2.48 0.63
N TYR A 81 -4.60 -2.49 1.61
CA TYR A 81 -5.28 -1.30 2.09
C TYR A 81 -4.31 -0.31 2.74
N HIS A 82 -3.39 -0.80 3.56
CA HIS A 82 -2.31 -0.01 4.15
C HIS A 82 -1.45 0.67 3.07
N TYR A 83 -1.02 -0.08 2.05
CA TYR A 83 -0.26 0.50 0.95
C TYR A 83 -1.04 1.57 0.20
N SER A 84 -2.32 1.32 -0.09
CA SER A 84 -3.18 2.31 -0.76
C SER A 84 -3.30 3.60 0.06
N PHE A 85 -3.37 3.51 1.38
CA PHE A 85 -3.37 4.65 2.29
C PHE A 85 -2.05 5.42 2.25
N THR A 86 -0.93 4.72 2.30
CA THR A 86 0.40 5.36 2.24
C THR A 86 0.65 6.07 0.91
N HIS A 87 0.12 5.57 -0.20
CA HIS A 87 0.37 6.13 -1.53
C HIS A 87 -0.24 7.51 -1.75
N PHE A 88 -1.37 7.86 -1.13
CA PHE A 88 -1.92 9.22 -1.26
C PHE A 88 -1.45 10.16 -0.13
N THR A 89 -1.08 9.63 1.03
CA THR A 89 -0.56 10.44 2.16
C THR A 89 0.92 10.77 2.02
N LYS A 90 1.71 9.86 1.42
CA LYS A 90 3.15 9.96 1.18
C LYS A 90 3.47 9.51 -0.26
N PRO A 91 2.97 10.22 -1.29
CA PRO A 91 3.17 9.82 -2.68
C PRO A 91 4.65 9.88 -3.07
N SER A 92 5.10 8.93 -3.90
CA SER A 92 6.48 8.89 -4.41
C SER A 92 6.80 10.05 -5.35
N TYR A 93 5.79 10.54 -6.07
CA TYR A 93 5.89 11.69 -6.97
C TYR A 93 4.64 12.56 -6.85
N LEU A 94 4.81 13.86 -7.04
CA LEU A 94 3.71 14.83 -6.96
C LEU A 94 3.19 15.11 -8.37
N SER A 95 2.12 14.41 -8.74
CA SER A 95 1.39 14.65 -9.98
C SER A 95 -0.10 14.52 -9.75
N HIS A 96 -0.88 15.32 -10.48
CA HIS A 96 -2.32 15.32 -10.48
C HIS A 96 -2.88 13.91 -10.72
N ASN A 97 -2.45 13.28 -11.81
CA ASN A 97 -2.96 11.97 -12.23
C ASN A 97 -2.62 10.88 -11.22
N LEU A 98 -1.42 10.94 -10.65
CA LEU A 98 -1.00 9.99 -9.64
C LEU A 98 -1.81 10.15 -8.35
N LEU A 99 -2.01 11.38 -7.87
CA LEU A 99 -2.84 11.62 -6.69
C LEU A 99 -4.29 11.17 -6.92
N LYS A 100 -4.88 11.52 -8.08
CA LYS A 100 -6.22 11.09 -8.47
C LYS A 100 -6.37 9.57 -8.48
N SER A 101 -5.40 8.88 -9.08
CA SER A 101 -5.35 7.41 -9.13
C SER A 101 -5.21 6.81 -7.73
N ASN A 102 -4.35 7.37 -6.87
CA ASN A 102 -4.14 6.86 -5.52
C ASN A 102 -5.38 7.03 -4.63
N LEU A 103 -6.11 8.16 -4.74
CA LEU A 103 -7.37 8.38 -4.05
C LEU A 103 -8.44 7.37 -4.49
N THR A 104 -8.55 7.13 -5.79
CA THR A 104 -9.48 6.13 -6.35
C THR A 104 -9.14 4.72 -5.84
N ARG A 105 -7.86 4.34 -5.90
CA ARG A 105 -7.38 3.04 -5.43
C ARG A 105 -7.63 2.81 -3.95
N PHE A 106 -7.51 3.85 -3.13
CA PHE A 106 -7.85 3.77 -1.71
C PHE A 106 -9.33 3.42 -1.50
N GLN A 107 -10.25 4.08 -2.22
CA GLN A 107 -11.69 3.80 -2.14
C GLN A 107 -12.03 2.38 -2.58
N GLU A 108 -11.45 1.92 -3.69
CA GLU A 108 -11.64 0.55 -4.19
C GLU A 108 -11.13 -0.49 -3.17
N THR A 109 -9.94 -0.25 -2.61
CA THR A 109 -9.33 -1.18 -1.65
C THR A 109 -10.09 -1.18 -0.32
N TYR A 110 -10.60 -0.02 0.12
CA TYR A 110 -11.52 0.11 1.25
C TYR A 110 -12.76 -0.77 1.04
N ALA A 111 -13.49 -0.57 -0.06
CA ALA A 111 -14.73 -1.28 -0.35
C ALA A 111 -14.52 -2.80 -0.38
N LEU A 112 -13.47 -3.27 -1.06
CA LEU A 112 -13.13 -4.69 -1.15
C LEU A 112 -12.79 -5.28 0.22
N THR A 113 -11.95 -4.59 1.01
CA THR A 113 -11.49 -5.07 2.31
C THR A 113 -12.66 -5.23 3.28
N PHE A 114 -13.50 -4.19 3.42
CA PHE A 114 -14.62 -4.25 4.37
C PHE A 114 -15.75 -5.16 3.92
N GLN A 115 -16.00 -5.27 2.61
CA GLN A 115 -16.91 -6.28 2.08
C GLN A 115 -16.44 -7.69 2.43
N TYR A 116 -15.14 -7.96 2.32
CA TYR A 116 -14.57 -9.26 2.69
C TYR A 116 -14.70 -9.52 4.20
N CYS A 117 -14.37 -8.54 5.05
CA CYS A 117 -14.53 -8.64 6.50
C CYS A 117 -15.98 -8.92 6.91
N HIS A 118 -16.95 -8.21 6.31
CA HIS A 118 -18.38 -8.41 6.60
C HIS A 118 -18.87 -9.81 6.20
N ARG A 119 -18.50 -10.28 5.01
CA ARG A 119 -18.91 -11.61 4.51
C ARG A 119 -18.37 -12.74 5.36
N ASN A 120 -17.16 -12.61 5.88
CA ASN A 120 -16.49 -13.66 6.63
C ASN A 120 -16.53 -13.44 8.15
N ARG A 121 -17.36 -12.52 8.65
CA ARG A 121 -17.44 -12.14 10.06
C ARG A 121 -17.57 -13.34 11.01
N ILE A 122 -18.28 -14.39 10.61
CA ILE A 122 -18.46 -15.61 11.43
C ILE A 122 -17.15 -16.37 11.70
N LEU A 123 -16.13 -16.17 10.87
CA LEU A 123 -14.82 -16.81 11.00
C LEU A 123 -13.81 -15.93 11.74
N LEU A 124 -14.18 -14.69 12.12
CA LEU A 124 -13.29 -13.74 12.78
C LEU A 124 -13.48 -13.79 14.30
N THR A 125 -12.42 -13.45 15.04
CA THR A 125 -12.53 -13.28 16.49
C THR A 125 -13.24 -11.97 16.85
N ASP A 126 -13.86 -11.90 18.02
CA ASP A 126 -14.55 -10.68 18.48
C ASP A 126 -13.63 -9.45 18.51
N GLU A 127 -12.36 -9.64 18.87
CA GLU A 127 -11.34 -8.58 18.86
C GLU A 127 -11.09 -8.05 17.44
N ILE A 128 -10.92 -8.95 16.47
CA ILE A 128 -10.73 -8.58 15.05
C ILE A 128 -11.99 -7.88 14.52
N ILE A 129 -13.18 -8.36 14.86
CA ILE A 129 -14.45 -7.75 14.45
C ILE A 129 -14.59 -6.33 15.02
N ALA A 130 -14.32 -6.17 16.33
CA ALA A 130 -14.42 -4.88 17.00
C ALA A 130 -13.43 -3.87 16.41
N HIS A 131 -12.18 -4.30 16.19
CA HIS A 131 -11.16 -3.43 15.63
C HIS A 131 -11.38 -3.11 14.15
N ALA A 132 -11.88 -4.08 13.37
CA ALA A 132 -12.31 -3.83 11.99
C ALA A 132 -13.43 -2.79 11.93
N LYS A 133 -14.39 -2.80 12.86
CA LYS A 133 -15.45 -1.78 12.92
C LYS A 133 -14.89 -0.37 13.19
N ILE A 134 -13.97 -0.24 14.14
CA ILE A 134 -13.29 1.05 14.41
C ILE A 134 -12.57 1.54 13.16
N LEU A 135 -11.86 0.64 12.47
CA LEU A 135 -11.15 0.96 11.25
C LEU A 135 -12.12 1.40 10.14
N GLN A 136 -13.28 0.75 10.02
CA GLN A 136 -14.32 1.12 9.06
C GLN A 136 -14.84 2.54 9.31
N GLU A 137 -15.23 2.85 10.54
CA GLU A 137 -15.76 4.18 10.92
C GLU A 137 -14.74 5.29 10.65
N LYS A 138 -13.44 5.04 10.90
CA LYS A 138 -12.37 5.98 10.55
C LYS A 138 -12.17 6.09 9.03
N SER A 139 -12.25 4.97 8.32
CA SER A 139 -12.11 4.94 6.86
C SER A 139 -13.20 5.77 6.17
N GLU A 140 -14.44 5.69 6.64
CA GLU A 140 -15.57 6.49 6.11
C GLU A 140 -15.36 8.00 6.29
N LYS A 141 -14.69 8.41 7.37
CA LYS A 141 -14.32 9.83 7.57
C LYS A 141 -13.21 10.26 6.63
N ILE A 142 -12.20 9.40 6.44
CA ILE A 142 -11.09 9.66 5.52
C ILE A 142 -11.58 9.70 4.08
N GLU A 143 -12.50 8.82 3.71
CA GLU A 143 -13.13 8.79 2.38
C GLU A 143 -13.77 10.13 2.05
N LYS A 144 -14.48 10.77 3.00
CA LYS A 144 -15.05 12.10 2.78
C LYS A 144 -13.98 13.15 2.45
N VAL A 145 -12.83 13.10 3.12
CA VAL A 145 -11.69 13.97 2.83
C VAL A 145 -11.13 13.68 1.43
N CYS A 146 -10.95 12.41 1.09
CA CYS A 146 -10.48 11.98 -0.22
C CYS A 146 -11.42 12.41 -1.34
N ILE A 147 -12.74 12.31 -1.15
CA ILE A 147 -13.75 12.73 -2.14
C ILE A 147 -13.69 14.24 -2.38
N VAL A 148 -13.55 15.05 -1.32
CA VAL A 148 -13.41 16.51 -1.47
C VAL A 148 -12.20 16.85 -2.32
N GLU A 149 -11.04 16.26 -2.02
CA GLU A 149 -9.81 16.51 -2.78
C GLU A 149 -9.88 15.97 -4.20
N TYR A 150 -10.49 14.79 -4.40
CA TYR A 150 -10.73 14.21 -5.71
C TYR A 150 -11.60 15.14 -6.57
N ASN A 151 -12.71 15.64 -6.02
CA ASN A 151 -13.61 16.55 -6.75
C ASN A 151 -12.92 17.87 -7.11
N LEU A 152 -12.04 18.39 -6.25
CA LEU A 152 -11.24 19.57 -6.57
C LEU A 152 -10.23 19.33 -7.70
N LEU A 153 -9.74 18.10 -7.86
CA LEU A 153 -8.92 17.73 -9.01
C LEU A 153 -9.77 17.70 -10.28
N ILE A 154 -10.91 17.02 -10.27
CA ILE A 154 -11.84 16.96 -11.42
C ILE A 154 -12.32 18.36 -11.84
N GLU A 155 -12.70 19.22 -10.89
CA GLU A 155 -13.17 20.57 -11.19
C GLU A 155 -12.12 21.40 -11.94
N ARG A 156 -10.83 21.17 -11.68
CA ARG A 156 -9.73 21.83 -12.42
C ARG A 156 -9.63 21.31 -13.85
N GLU A 157 -9.80 20.01 -14.04
CA GLU A 157 -9.85 19.40 -15.38
C GLU A 157 -10.98 20.02 -16.19
N ASP A 158 -12.18 20.09 -15.61
CA ASP A 158 -13.38 20.65 -16.25
C ASP A 158 -13.21 22.13 -16.61
N LYS A 159 -12.70 22.95 -15.67
CA LYS A 159 -12.44 24.38 -15.91
C LYS A 159 -11.40 24.62 -17.00
N SER A 160 -10.40 23.75 -17.10
CA SER A 160 -9.38 23.84 -18.14
C SER A 160 -9.92 23.40 -19.52
N GLY A 161 -10.97 22.57 -19.55
CA GLY A 161 -11.53 21.99 -20.77
C GLY A 161 -10.67 20.85 -21.36
N SER A 162 -9.74 20.28 -20.59
CA SER A 162 -8.95 19.11 -21.00
C SER A 162 -8.48 18.29 -19.80
N PRO A 163 -8.93 17.03 -19.64
CA PRO A 163 -8.54 16.16 -18.51
C PRO A 163 -7.13 15.58 -18.64
N SER A 164 -6.48 15.70 -19.80
CA SER A 164 -5.14 15.15 -20.05
C SER A 164 -4.06 16.21 -20.25
N ASP A 165 -4.44 17.49 -20.33
CA ASP A 165 -3.50 18.58 -20.61
C ASP A 165 -3.10 19.30 -19.33
N MET A 166 -2.13 18.72 -18.61
CA MET A 166 -1.59 19.29 -17.37
C MET A 166 -0.94 20.66 -17.59
N GLN A 167 -0.40 20.90 -18.80
CA GLN A 167 0.18 22.20 -19.16
C GLN A 167 -0.91 23.27 -19.24
N ARG A 168 -2.10 22.94 -19.74
CA ARG A 168 -3.26 23.84 -19.75
C ARG A 168 -3.89 24.03 -18.37
N ILE A 169 -3.90 22.99 -17.53
CA ILE A 169 -4.45 23.07 -16.16
C ILE A 169 -3.55 23.89 -15.23
N TYR A 170 -2.23 23.66 -15.27
CA TYR A 170 -1.28 24.17 -14.29
C TYR A 170 -0.29 25.21 -14.85
N GLY A 171 -0.13 25.30 -16.17
CA GLY A 171 0.82 26.19 -16.83
C GLY A 171 2.27 25.72 -16.77
N THR A 172 2.68 25.06 -15.69
CA THR A 172 4.02 24.46 -15.53
C THR A 172 3.94 23.23 -14.63
N THR A 173 4.92 22.33 -14.77
CA THR A 173 5.09 21.18 -13.87
C THR A 173 5.33 21.61 -12.42
N GLU A 174 6.02 22.74 -12.19
CA GLU A 174 6.26 23.25 -10.83
C GLU A 174 4.95 23.66 -10.15
N ASN A 175 4.02 24.27 -10.89
CA ASN A 175 2.71 24.64 -10.37
C ASN A 175 1.85 23.41 -10.08
N GLU A 176 1.92 22.36 -10.90
CA GLU A 176 1.29 21.07 -10.64
C GLU A 176 1.81 20.49 -9.32
N ILE A 177 3.14 20.37 -9.18
CA ILE A 177 3.79 19.84 -7.98
C ILE A 177 3.36 20.64 -6.74
N LYS A 178 3.37 21.97 -6.78
CA LYS A 178 2.94 22.83 -5.66
C LYS A 178 1.47 22.59 -5.30
N ALA A 179 0.59 22.52 -6.29
CA ALA A 179 -0.84 22.32 -6.07
C ALA A 179 -1.14 20.93 -5.48
N VAL A 180 -0.50 19.89 -5.99
CA VAL A 180 -0.62 18.51 -5.49
C VAL A 180 -0.05 18.41 -4.08
N ASN A 181 1.10 19.02 -3.81
CA ASN A 181 1.68 19.07 -2.47
C ASN A 181 0.73 19.73 -1.46
N HIS A 182 0.09 20.85 -1.84
CA HIS A 182 -0.92 21.48 -0.99
C HIS A 182 -2.12 20.58 -0.71
N ALA A 183 -2.57 19.78 -1.69
CA ALA A 183 -3.63 18.80 -1.49
C ALA A 183 -3.21 17.72 -0.48
N VAL A 184 -2.01 17.14 -0.66
CA VAL A 184 -1.46 16.15 0.29
C VAL A 184 -1.33 16.72 1.70
N ILE A 185 -0.89 17.98 1.84
CA ILE A 185 -0.82 18.67 3.14
C ILE A 185 -2.21 18.80 3.78
N ARG A 186 -3.24 19.19 3.02
CA ARG A 186 -4.62 19.30 3.52
C ARG A 186 -5.17 17.95 3.98
N ILE A 187 -4.95 16.90 3.20
CA ILE A 187 -5.33 15.52 3.56
C ILE A 187 -4.66 15.14 4.88
N ASN A 188 -3.35 15.31 4.98
CA ASN A 188 -2.56 14.93 6.16
C ASN A 188 -2.82 15.84 7.38
N ALA A 189 -3.42 17.02 7.19
CA ALA A 189 -3.82 17.89 8.29
C ALA A 189 -5.00 17.31 9.08
N ASN A 190 -5.82 16.45 8.47
CA ASN A 190 -6.97 15.82 9.11
C ASN A 190 -6.54 14.87 10.25
N SER A 191 -7.19 14.98 11.41
CA SER A 191 -6.86 14.21 12.61
C SER A 191 -7.15 12.70 12.48
N ASP A 192 -8.16 12.32 11.70
CA ASP A 192 -8.46 10.90 11.46
C ASP A 192 -7.38 10.28 10.59
N VAL A 193 -6.89 11.00 9.56
CA VAL A 193 -5.78 10.55 8.70
C VAL A 193 -4.50 10.32 9.51
N LYS A 194 -4.13 11.26 10.39
CA LYS A 194 -2.90 11.15 11.20
C LYS A 194 -2.82 9.88 12.03
N ASN A 195 -3.96 9.45 12.58
CA ASN A 195 -4.02 8.30 13.49
C ASN A 195 -4.40 7.00 12.78
N PHE A 196 -4.72 7.04 11.48
CA PHE A 196 -5.25 5.90 10.76
C PHE A 196 -4.22 4.79 10.54
N GLU A 197 -2.97 5.16 10.27
CA GLU A 197 -1.88 4.21 10.06
C GLU A 197 -1.72 3.26 11.26
N ALA A 198 -1.79 3.80 12.47
CA ALA A 198 -1.73 3.02 13.71
C ALA A 198 -2.89 2.01 13.84
N GLU A 199 -4.10 2.39 13.41
CA GLU A 199 -5.28 1.51 13.48
C GLU A 199 -5.18 0.35 12.49
N ILE A 200 -4.66 0.61 11.27
CA ILE A 200 -4.42 -0.45 10.30
C ILE A 200 -3.33 -1.41 10.82
N ILE A 201 -2.24 -0.88 11.35
CA ILE A 201 -1.15 -1.68 11.93
C ILE A 201 -1.70 -2.56 13.06
N LYS A 202 -2.49 -2.00 13.98
CA LYS A 202 -3.09 -2.75 15.07
C LYS A 202 -4.01 -3.88 14.58
N LEU A 203 -4.78 -3.69 13.51
CA LEU A 203 -5.58 -4.77 12.93
C LEU A 203 -4.70 -5.92 12.40
N ARG A 204 -3.58 -5.57 11.76
CA ARG A 204 -2.61 -6.56 11.27
C ARG A 204 -1.98 -7.33 12.42
N GLU A 205 -1.59 -6.64 13.48
CA GLU A 205 -1.02 -7.24 14.69
C GLU A 205 -2.00 -8.20 15.36
N LEU A 206 -3.29 -7.87 15.43
CA LEU A 206 -4.32 -8.79 15.95
C LEU A 206 -4.38 -10.09 15.16
N ILE A 207 -4.35 -10.01 13.83
CA ILE A 207 -4.34 -11.19 12.96
C ILE A 207 -3.02 -11.99 13.13
N GLU A 208 -1.88 -11.30 13.18
CA GLU A 208 -0.57 -11.94 13.40
C GLU A 208 -0.49 -12.62 14.78
N ASN A 209 -1.06 -12.00 15.81
CA ASN A 209 -1.09 -12.57 17.16
C ASN A 209 -2.00 -13.79 17.23
N TYR A 210 -3.13 -13.78 16.52
CA TYR A 210 -3.95 -14.98 16.38
C TYR A 210 -3.16 -16.13 15.74
N PHE A 211 -2.40 -15.85 14.67
CA PHE A 211 -1.54 -16.88 14.08
C PHE A 211 -0.45 -17.37 15.04
N LYS A 212 0.18 -16.47 15.82
CA LYS A 212 1.17 -16.88 16.84
C LYS A 212 0.57 -17.78 17.93
N GLN A 213 -0.66 -17.50 18.38
CA GLN A 213 -1.35 -18.32 19.39
C GLN A 213 -1.66 -19.74 18.90
N LEU A 214 -1.80 -19.95 17.59
CA LEU A 214 -2.01 -21.29 17.03
C LEU A 214 -0.72 -22.13 16.99
N VAL A 215 0.45 -21.48 17.09
CA VAL A 215 1.77 -22.08 16.99
C VAL A 215 2.41 -22.32 18.36
N GLY A 216 2.02 -21.51 19.35
CA GLY A 216 2.50 -21.53 20.73
C GLY A 216 1.83 -22.56 21.62
#